data_AF-A0A6C0ACK5-F1
#
_entry.id   AF-A0A6C0ACK5-F1
#
_cell.length_a   1.000
_cell.length_b   1.000
_cell.length_c   1.000
_cell.angle_alpha   90.00
_cell.angle_beta   90.00
_cell.angle_gamma   90.00
#
_symmetry.space_group_name_H-M   'P 1'
#
loop_
_entity.id
_entity.type
_entity.pdbx_description
1 polymer ?
#
loop_
_entity_poly.entity_id
_entity_poly.type
_entity_poly.pdbx_seq_one_letter_code
_entity_poly.pdbx_strand_id
1 'polypeptide(L)'
;MGKRVFKNNKFSMLLTDSSSSEEENNKTMLCFTTVSGKKCGYGNKCSYAHTLKDQKVYSLRQRAYDIITNKKDLSNIDFIKNRSLYNELLTLTRFCQMCEKRTCVGGYNCKHGVCDPSYQICIDDLNNGHCRFKNCKRVHLTDRGLTPFNTQKKIKDEEENIFVRKERKINKRYSPDDPSLKGILLTNDNIKNYVISPLSSNSDSESDSEIQKTILYLNTFSDNEEEESIFKD
;
A
#
# COMPACT_ATOMS: atom_id res chain seq x y z
N MET A 1 38.32 47.94 8.93
CA MET A 1 37.77 47.92 7.55
C MET A 1 38.57 46.93 6.71
N GLY A 2 38.13 45.67 6.62
CA GLY A 2 38.84 44.62 5.87
C GLY A 2 38.06 44.20 4.63
N LYS A 3 38.61 44.48 3.44
CA LYS A 3 37.99 44.12 2.15
C LYS A 3 38.24 42.63 1.87
N ARG A 4 37.17 41.84 1.73
CA ARG A 4 37.24 40.45 1.26
C ARG A 4 37.17 40.41 -0.27
N VAL A 5 38.16 39.78 -0.89
CA VAL A 5 38.24 39.55 -2.33
C VAL A 5 37.60 38.20 -2.64
N PHE A 6 36.53 38.19 -3.42
CA PHE A 6 35.91 36.96 -3.94
C PHE A 6 36.57 36.58 -5.26
N LYS A 7 37.18 35.39 -5.31
CA LYS A 7 37.72 34.78 -6.53
C LYS A 7 36.60 34.02 -7.23
N ASN A 8 36.23 34.46 -8.43
CA ASN A 8 35.30 33.78 -9.31
C ASN A 8 36.01 32.60 -9.99
N ASN A 9 35.72 31.37 -9.55
CA ASN A 9 36.11 30.15 -10.27
C ASN A 9 35.18 29.95 -11.47
N LYS A 10 35.74 30.10 -12.67
CA LYS A 10 35.09 29.87 -13.95
C LYS A 10 35.01 28.36 -14.19
N PHE A 11 33.89 27.76 -13.80
CA PHE A 11 33.60 26.34 -14.00
C PHE A 11 33.28 26.12 -15.49
N SER A 12 34.24 25.59 -16.26
CA SER A 12 34.01 25.21 -17.67
C SER A 12 33.29 23.88 -17.73
N MET A 13 31.99 23.96 -18.01
CA MET A 13 31.08 22.84 -18.20
C MET A 13 31.33 22.23 -19.59
N LEU A 14 32.06 21.11 -19.64
CA LEU A 14 32.19 20.29 -20.85
C LEU A 14 30.92 19.46 -21.00
N LEU A 15 30.04 19.90 -21.88
CA LEU A 15 28.88 19.16 -22.37
C LEU A 15 29.38 18.10 -23.36
N THR A 16 29.44 16.85 -22.94
CA THR A 16 29.48 15.72 -23.86
C THR A 16 28.05 15.30 -24.14
N ASP A 17 27.50 15.81 -25.24
CA ASP A 17 26.25 15.33 -25.84
C ASP A 17 26.49 13.92 -26.41
N SER A 18 26.19 12.92 -25.59
CA SER A 18 25.99 11.53 -26.03
C SER A 18 24.54 11.18 -25.76
N SER A 19 23.64 11.71 -26.59
CA SER A 19 22.23 11.35 -26.60
C SER A 19 22.05 9.94 -27.18
N SER A 20 22.59 8.93 -26.51
CA SER A 20 21.99 7.61 -26.58
C SER A 20 20.71 7.73 -25.76
N SER A 21 19.56 7.79 -26.42
CA SER A 21 18.28 7.53 -25.78
C SER A 21 18.38 6.14 -25.17
N GLU A 22 18.80 6.06 -23.91
CA GLU A 22 18.75 4.84 -23.13
C GLU A 22 17.27 4.47 -23.10
N GLU A 23 16.87 3.54 -23.96
CA GLU A 23 15.56 2.90 -23.87
C GLU A 23 15.47 2.39 -22.43
N GLU A 24 14.66 3.08 -21.61
CA GLU A 24 14.55 2.80 -20.19
C GLU A 24 14.23 1.32 -20.03
N ASN A 25 15.23 0.55 -19.60
CA ASN A 25 15.13 -0.89 -19.58
C ASN A 25 14.11 -1.29 -18.51
N ASN A 26 12.92 -1.74 -18.92
CA ASN A 26 11.80 -2.04 -18.04
C ASN A 26 11.92 -3.42 -17.35
N LYS A 27 13.12 -3.75 -16.87
CA LYS A 27 13.50 -5.03 -16.24
C LYS A 27 12.85 -5.23 -14.87
N THR A 28 11.53 -5.35 -14.83
CA THR A 28 10.75 -5.46 -13.59
C THR A 28 10.68 -6.87 -13.02
N MET A 29 11.02 -7.89 -13.82
CA MET A 29 11.02 -9.30 -13.43
C MET A 29 12.40 -9.91 -13.71
N LEU A 30 12.77 -10.93 -12.95
CA LEU A 30 13.98 -11.70 -13.17
C LEU A 30 13.84 -12.66 -14.36
N CYS A 31 14.92 -12.85 -15.09
CA CYS A 31 15.01 -13.79 -16.20
C CYS A 31 14.89 -15.22 -15.68
N PHE A 32 13.84 -15.93 -16.09
CA PHE A 32 13.60 -17.32 -15.70
C PHE A 32 14.80 -18.25 -15.94
N THR A 33 15.47 -18.13 -17.08
CA THR A 33 16.65 -18.96 -17.41
C THR A 33 17.77 -18.74 -16.40
N THR A 34 18.01 -17.48 -16.03
CA THR A 34 19.05 -17.11 -15.06
C THR A 34 18.69 -17.59 -13.65
N VAL A 35 17.44 -17.41 -13.25
CA VAL A 35 16.89 -17.92 -11.97
C VAL A 35 17.00 -19.45 -11.89
N SER A 36 16.80 -20.14 -13.01
CA SER A 36 16.96 -21.60 -13.12
C SER A 36 18.43 -22.06 -13.18
N GLY A 37 19.40 -21.17 -12.96
CA GLY A 37 20.83 -21.49 -13.00
C GLY A 37 21.41 -21.72 -14.39
N LYS A 38 20.67 -21.42 -15.46
CA LYS A 38 21.12 -21.58 -16.85
C LYS A 38 21.61 -20.25 -17.41
N LYS A 39 22.51 -20.29 -18.40
CA LYS A 39 22.99 -19.09 -19.10
C LYS A 39 21.90 -18.54 -20.03
N CYS A 40 21.54 -17.26 -19.87
CA CYS A 40 20.59 -16.59 -20.76
C CYS A 40 21.20 -16.34 -22.15
N GLY A 41 20.54 -16.80 -23.21
CA GLY A 41 20.99 -16.62 -24.60
C GLY A 41 20.90 -15.18 -25.12
N TYR A 42 20.06 -14.34 -24.51
CA TYR A 42 19.87 -12.95 -24.92
C TYR A 42 20.96 -11.99 -24.39
N GLY A 43 21.76 -12.43 -23.41
CA GLY A 43 22.80 -11.60 -22.80
C GLY A 43 22.25 -10.25 -22.32
N ASN A 44 22.95 -9.16 -22.64
CA ASN A 44 22.56 -7.80 -22.22
C ASN A 44 21.27 -7.29 -22.89
N LYS A 45 20.86 -7.90 -24.02
CA LYS A 45 19.63 -7.57 -24.74
C LYS A 45 18.39 -8.22 -24.12
N CYS A 46 18.54 -9.01 -23.06
CA CYS A 46 17.39 -9.60 -22.36
C CYS A 46 16.51 -8.48 -21.78
N SER A 47 15.20 -8.56 -22.01
CA SER A 47 14.21 -7.63 -21.44
C SER A 47 13.94 -7.87 -19.95
N TYR A 48 14.54 -8.90 -19.36
CA TYR A 48 14.41 -9.26 -17.95
C TYR A 48 15.71 -9.02 -17.17
N ALA A 49 15.60 -8.81 -15.86
CA ALA A 49 16.75 -8.64 -14.99
C ALA A 49 17.51 -9.96 -14.80
N HIS A 50 18.84 -9.93 -14.87
CA HIS A 50 19.67 -11.11 -14.58
C HIS A 50 20.06 -11.21 -13.11
N THR A 51 20.00 -10.09 -12.39
CA THR A 51 20.25 -10.04 -10.94
C THR A 51 19.20 -9.17 -10.26
N LEU A 52 19.07 -9.30 -8.93
CA LEU A 52 18.23 -8.40 -8.13
C LEU A 52 18.67 -6.92 -8.24
N LYS A 53 19.97 -6.67 -8.46
CA LYS A 53 20.50 -5.32 -8.64
C LYS A 53 20.06 -4.70 -9.97
N ASP A 54 19.91 -5.53 -11.00
CA ASP A 54 19.45 -5.08 -12.32
C ASP A 54 17.93 -4.91 -12.39
N GLN A 55 17.20 -5.34 -11.34
CA GLN A 55 15.76 -5.32 -11.31
C GLN A 55 15.22 -3.92 -10.98
N LYS A 56 14.34 -3.40 -11.84
CA LYS A 56 13.56 -2.20 -11.57
C LYS A 56 12.40 -2.54 -10.63
N VAL A 57 12.45 -2.01 -9.41
CA VAL A 57 11.41 -2.21 -8.40
C VAL A 57 10.20 -1.31 -8.70
N TYR A 58 8.98 -1.82 -8.51
CA TYR A 58 7.77 -0.99 -8.66
C TYR A 58 7.78 0.17 -7.67
N SER A 59 7.28 1.35 -8.08
CA SER A 59 7.34 2.57 -7.25
C SER A 59 6.71 2.40 -5.86
N LEU A 60 5.56 1.74 -5.77
CA LEU A 60 4.90 1.47 -4.49
C LEU A 60 5.71 0.52 -3.61
N ARG A 61 6.26 -0.55 -4.21
CA ARG A 61 7.13 -1.51 -3.55
C ARG A 61 8.44 -0.89 -3.09
N GLN A 62 9.03 -0.02 -3.91
CA GLN A 62 10.21 0.76 -3.55
C GLN A 62 9.92 1.65 -2.34
N ARG A 63 8.79 2.36 -2.34
CA ARG A 63 8.36 3.16 -1.18
C ARG A 63 8.21 2.31 0.08
N ALA A 64 7.69 1.09 -0.03
CA ALA A 64 7.61 0.15 1.09
C ALA A 64 9.00 -0.26 1.60
N TYR A 65 9.94 -0.58 0.71
CA TYR A 65 11.34 -0.84 1.10
C TYR A 65 12.03 0.39 1.71
N ASP A 66 11.75 1.60 1.23
CA ASP A 66 12.28 2.83 1.80
C ASP A 66 11.77 3.02 3.24
N ILE A 67 10.49 2.73 3.51
CA ILE A 67 9.93 2.73 4.88
C ILE A 67 10.65 1.70 5.75
N ILE A 68 10.92 0.50 5.22
CA ILE A 68 11.59 -0.55 5.99
C ILE A 68 13.04 -0.15 6.31
N THR A 69 13.79 0.35 5.34
CA THR A 69 15.24 0.60 5.45
C THR A 69 15.61 1.93 6.08
N ASN A 70 14.80 2.96 5.90
CA ASN A 70 15.15 4.31 6.33
C ASN A 70 14.85 4.52 7.82
N LYS A 71 15.77 5.12 8.58
CA LYS A 71 15.58 5.42 10.01
C LYS A 71 14.72 6.67 10.28
N LYS A 72 13.96 7.14 9.29
CA LYS A 72 13.07 8.29 9.43
C LYS A 72 11.88 7.97 10.33
N ASP A 73 11.36 9.01 10.96
CA ASP A 73 10.10 8.97 11.70
C ASP A 73 8.93 8.62 10.76
N LEU A 74 8.07 7.71 11.22
CA LEU A 74 6.94 7.16 10.48
C LEU A 74 5.58 7.65 11.01
N SER A 75 5.56 8.58 11.97
CA SER A 75 4.34 9.11 12.60
C SER A 75 3.34 9.73 11.62
N ASN A 76 3.81 10.24 10.48
CA ASN A 76 2.99 10.91 9.47
C ASN A 76 2.32 9.95 8.46
N ILE A 77 2.49 8.64 8.60
CA ILE A 77 1.91 7.66 7.67
C ILE A 77 0.48 7.31 8.08
N ASP A 78 -0.47 7.70 7.24
CA ASP A 78 -1.89 7.38 7.36
C ASP A 78 -2.25 6.21 6.43
N PHE A 79 -2.46 5.03 7.00
CA PHE A 79 -2.85 3.82 6.25
C PHE A 79 -4.32 3.81 5.87
N ILE A 80 -5.15 4.59 6.55
CA ILE A 80 -6.57 4.68 6.22
C ILE A 80 -6.75 5.43 4.90
N LYS A 81 -5.99 6.50 4.70
CA LYS A 81 -5.93 7.22 3.43
C LYS A 81 -5.11 6.48 2.35
N ASN A 82 -4.11 5.70 2.74
CA ASN A 82 -3.21 5.03 1.80
C ASN A 82 -3.25 3.50 1.93
N ARG A 83 -4.39 2.91 1.55
CA ARG A 83 -4.63 1.46 1.62
C ARG A 83 -3.66 0.65 0.76
N SER A 84 -3.29 1.14 -0.41
CA SER A 84 -2.35 0.45 -1.30
C SER A 84 -0.99 0.25 -0.64
N LEU A 85 -0.47 1.26 0.06
CA LEU A 85 0.78 1.14 0.80
C LEU A 85 0.69 0.14 1.95
N TYR A 86 -0.42 0.13 2.68
CA TYR A 86 -0.64 -0.86 3.75
C TYR A 86 -0.66 -2.29 3.18
N ASN A 87 -1.36 -2.53 2.07
CA ASN A 87 -1.39 -3.84 1.41
C ASN A 87 -0.01 -4.27 0.92
N GLU A 88 0.80 -3.33 0.44
CA GLU A 88 2.18 -3.57 0.05
C GLU A 88 3.03 -4.02 1.26
N LEU A 89 2.96 -3.29 2.38
CA LEU A 89 3.65 -3.65 3.63
C LEU A 89 3.14 -4.98 4.21
N LEU A 90 1.85 -5.25 4.10
CA LEU A 90 1.24 -6.50 4.53
C LEU A 90 1.81 -7.69 3.74
N THR A 91 1.99 -7.53 2.43
CA THR A 91 2.66 -8.53 1.59
C THR A 91 4.07 -8.81 2.09
N LEU A 92 4.81 -7.76 2.49
CA LEU A 92 6.18 -7.86 3.02
C LEU A 92 6.27 -8.48 4.43
N THR A 93 5.16 -8.82 5.07
CA THR A 93 5.17 -9.62 6.32
C THR A 93 5.44 -11.10 6.07
N ARG A 94 5.22 -11.58 4.84
CA ARG A 94 5.39 -12.98 4.45
C ARG A 94 6.74 -13.17 3.77
N PHE A 95 7.32 -14.35 3.96
CA PHE A 95 8.51 -14.77 3.21
C PHE A 95 8.09 -15.64 2.04
N CYS A 96 8.61 -15.35 0.85
CA CYS A 96 8.26 -16.12 -0.35
C CYS A 96 9.12 -17.39 -0.43
N GLN A 97 8.48 -18.56 -0.32
CA GLN A 97 9.15 -19.86 -0.42
C GLN A 97 9.86 -20.07 -1.77
N MET A 98 9.33 -19.51 -2.87
CA MET A 98 10.00 -19.59 -4.17
C MET A 98 11.26 -18.71 -4.23
N CYS A 99 11.31 -17.60 -3.48
CA CYS A 99 12.52 -16.80 -3.35
C CYS A 99 13.57 -17.54 -2.50
N GLU A 100 13.16 -18.25 -1.45
CA GLU A 100 14.02 -19.13 -0.68
C GLU A 100 14.69 -20.21 -1.54
N LYS A 101 13.89 -20.88 -2.37
CA LYS A 101 14.34 -21.90 -3.33
C LYS A 101 15.11 -21.31 -4.52
N ARG A 102 15.24 -19.99 -4.61
CA ARG A 102 15.85 -19.25 -5.74
C ARG A 102 15.21 -19.57 -7.09
N THR A 103 13.90 -19.86 -7.12
CA THR A 103 13.13 -20.14 -8.34
C THR A 103 12.13 -19.03 -8.68
N CYS A 104 11.93 -18.06 -7.80
CA CYS A 104 10.99 -16.96 -8.02
C CYS A 104 11.52 -15.95 -9.06
N VAL A 105 10.77 -15.76 -10.14
CA VAL A 105 11.02 -14.70 -11.12
C VAL A 105 10.63 -13.30 -10.64
N GLY A 106 9.84 -13.21 -9.56
CA GLY A 106 9.35 -11.94 -9.02
C GLY A 106 10.43 -11.10 -8.35
N GLY A 107 11.45 -11.73 -7.74
CA GLY A 107 12.52 -11.01 -7.03
C GLY A 107 11.97 -9.97 -6.06
N TYR A 108 12.51 -8.75 -6.07
CA TYR A 108 12.02 -7.67 -5.21
C TYR A 108 10.56 -7.28 -5.44
N ASN A 109 10.00 -7.59 -6.62
CA ASN A 109 8.60 -7.39 -6.98
C ASN A 109 7.71 -8.63 -6.72
N CYS A 110 8.17 -9.61 -5.93
CA CYS A 110 7.42 -10.84 -5.65
C CYS A 110 6.07 -10.57 -4.96
N LYS A 111 4.96 -10.96 -5.59
CA LYS A 111 3.61 -10.76 -5.01
C LYS A 111 3.30 -11.62 -3.78
N HIS A 112 4.13 -12.62 -3.50
CA HIS A 112 3.90 -13.58 -2.40
C HIS A 112 4.69 -13.27 -1.12
N GLY A 113 5.57 -12.26 -1.13
CA GLY A 113 6.32 -11.89 0.05
C GLY A 113 7.66 -11.21 -0.23
N VAL A 114 8.47 -11.08 0.82
CA VAL A 114 9.87 -10.69 0.71
C VAL A 114 10.74 -11.83 0.17
N CYS A 115 11.78 -11.46 -0.57
CA CYS A 115 12.82 -12.37 -1.04
C CYS A 115 14.10 -12.31 -0.20
N ASP A 116 14.30 -11.22 0.53
CA ASP A 116 15.35 -11.08 1.53
C ASP A 116 14.69 -10.97 2.92
N PRO A 117 15.00 -11.89 3.86
CA PRO A 117 14.47 -11.85 5.21
C PRO A 117 14.74 -10.54 5.96
N SER A 118 15.77 -9.77 5.60
CA SER A 118 16.06 -8.49 6.25
C SER A 118 14.97 -7.44 6.03
N TYR A 119 14.14 -7.60 5.00
CA TYR A 119 13.00 -6.72 4.73
C TYR A 119 11.69 -7.22 5.35
N GLN A 120 11.69 -8.39 6.01
CA GLN A 120 10.45 -8.97 6.53
C GLN A 120 9.90 -8.14 7.69
N ILE A 121 8.66 -7.68 7.56
CA ILE A 121 7.96 -6.91 8.60
C ILE A 121 7.28 -7.86 9.59
N CYS A 122 7.24 -7.52 10.88
CA CYS A 122 6.42 -8.24 11.83
C CYS A 122 4.94 -7.86 11.68
N ILE A 123 4.10 -8.85 11.36
CA ILE A 123 2.65 -8.64 11.14
C ILE A 123 1.92 -8.17 12.41
N ASP A 124 2.29 -8.71 13.58
CA ASP A 124 1.66 -8.33 14.86
C ASP A 124 1.97 -6.85 15.17
N ASP A 125 3.20 -6.42 14.91
CA ASP A 125 3.63 -5.03 15.06
C ASP A 125 2.92 -4.09 14.08
N LEU A 126 2.88 -4.43 12.79
CA LEU A 126 2.22 -3.61 11.76
C LEU A 126 0.74 -3.35 12.09
N ASN A 127 0.04 -4.37 12.60
CA ASN A 127 -1.40 -4.30 12.84
C ASN A 127 -1.74 -3.74 14.21
N ASN A 128 -0.99 -4.12 15.25
CA ASN A 128 -1.36 -3.87 16.66
C ASN A 128 -0.30 -3.09 17.45
N GLY A 129 0.89 -2.87 16.89
CA GLY A 129 1.99 -2.14 17.51
C GLY A 129 2.69 -2.86 18.66
N HIS A 130 2.47 -4.17 18.78
CA HIS A 130 3.18 -5.00 19.73
C HIS A 130 3.42 -6.37 19.11
N CYS A 131 4.65 -6.85 19.25
CA CYS A 131 5.02 -8.19 18.82
C CYS A 131 4.94 -9.16 20.00
N ARG A 132 4.28 -10.30 19.81
CA ARG A 132 4.17 -11.35 20.85
C ARG A 132 5.48 -12.09 21.10
N PHE A 133 6.42 -12.02 20.17
CA PHE A 133 7.69 -12.75 20.21
C PHE A 133 8.81 -11.88 20.77
N LYS A 134 9.36 -12.23 21.95
CA LYS A 134 10.43 -11.47 22.62
C LYS A 134 11.70 -11.30 21.77
N ASN A 135 12.05 -12.31 20.97
CA ASN A 135 13.25 -12.33 20.12
C ASN A 135 12.88 -12.30 18.63
N CYS A 136 11.86 -11.52 18.27
CA CYS A 136 11.46 -11.35 16.88
C CYS A 136 12.61 -10.73 16.08
N LYS A 137 13.03 -11.41 15.01
CA LYS A 137 14.08 -10.92 14.09
C LYS A 137 13.53 -10.04 12.97
N ARG A 138 12.20 -9.91 12.86
CA ARG A 138 11.53 -9.14 11.83
C ARG A 138 11.55 -7.66 12.18
N VAL A 139 11.38 -6.80 11.18
CA VAL A 139 11.36 -5.35 11.35
C VAL A 139 10.08 -4.94 12.08
N HIS A 140 10.23 -4.19 13.17
CA HIS A 140 9.14 -3.50 13.86
C HIS A 140 9.14 -2.03 13.42
N LEU A 141 8.04 -1.59 12.82
CA LEU A 141 7.90 -0.24 12.31
C LEU A 141 7.45 0.74 13.41
N THR A 142 6.78 0.24 14.46
CA THR A 142 6.32 1.09 15.57
C THR A 142 7.45 1.64 16.43
N ASP A 143 8.59 0.96 16.48
CA ASP A 143 9.85 1.47 17.08
C ASP A 143 10.30 2.80 16.45
N ARG A 144 9.77 3.13 15.26
CA ARG A 144 10.02 4.39 14.53
C ARG A 144 8.81 5.32 14.47
N GLY A 145 7.86 5.16 15.40
CA GLY A 145 6.71 6.06 15.54
C GLY A 145 5.54 5.76 14.60
N LEU A 146 5.55 4.64 13.86
CA LEU A 146 4.40 4.26 13.04
C LEU A 146 3.18 3.95 13.92
N THR A 147 2.04 4.59 13.65
CA THR A 147 0.77 4.22 14.30
C THR A 147 0.20 2.95 13.66
N PRO A 148 -0.08 1.88 14.42
CA PRO A 148 -0.58 0.62 13.86
C PRO A 148 -1.92 0.76 13.14
N PHE A 149 -2.13 -0.08 12.13
CA PHE A 149 -3.33 0.00 11.29
C PHE A 149 -4.65 -0.10 12.09
N ASN A 150 -4.77 -1.05 13.03
CA ASN A 150 -6.00 -1.22 13.81
C ASN A 150 -6.26 -0.03 14.75
N THR A 151 -5.19 0.64 15.20
CA THR A 151 -5.30 1.85 16.02
C THR A 151 -5.87 3.00 15.18
N GLN A 152 -5.31 3.22 13.97
CA GLN A 152 -5.83 4.25 13.06
C GLN A 152 -7.29 4.00 12.66
N LYS A 153 -7.64 2.73 12.40
CA LYS A 153 -9.01 2.34 12.04
C LYS A 153 -10.00 2.66 13.16
N LYS A 154 -9.67 2.28 14.40
CA LYS A 154 -10.51 2.56 15.57
C LYS A 154 -10.76 4.05 15.77
N ILE A 155 -9.72 4.88 15.61
CA ILE A 155 -9.85 6.34 15.72
C ILE A 155 -10.85 6.87 14.67
N LYS A 156 -10.73 6.44 13.41
CA LYS A 156 -11.66 6.85 12.35
C LYS A 156 -13.10 6.41 12.64
N ASP A 157 -13.30 5.16 13.06
CA ASP A 157 -14.61 4.63 13.38
C ASP A 157 -15.26 5.42 14.54
N GLU A 158 -14.48 5.86 15.53
CA GLU A 158 -14.94 6.71 16.63
C GLU A 158 -15.32 8.13 16.16
N GLU A 159 -14.54 8.72 15.26
CA GLU A 159 -14.81 10.04 14.66
C GLU A 159 -16.13 10.06 13.86
N GLU A 160 -16.35 9.03 13.04
CA GLU A 160 -17.59 8.88 12.26
C GLU A 160 -18.81 8.71 13.18
N ASN A 161 -18.66 7.93 14.25
CA ASN A 161 -19.74 7.75 15.24
C ASN A 161 -20.11 9.03 15.98
N ILE A 162 -19.14 9.90 16.27
CA ILE A 162 -19.39 11.21 16.89
C ILE A 162 -20.19 12.12 15.95
N PHE A 163 -19.87 12.09 14.66
CA PHE A 163 -20.57 12.88 13.64
C PHE A 163 -22.05 12.48 13.54
N VAL A 164 -22.34 11.18 13.40
CA VAL A 164 -23.71 10.65 13.31
C VAL A 164 -24.56 10.98 14.55
N ARG A 165 -23.95 10.99 15.75
CA ARG A 165 -24.67 11.35 16.99
C ARG A 165 -25.06 12.82 17.06
N LYS A 166 -24.33 13.73 16.42
CA LYS A 166 -24.67 15.17 16.40
C LYS A 166 -25.88 15.45 15.52
N GLU A 167 -25.98 14.82 14.36
CA GLU A 167 -27.12 15.01 13.44
C GLU A 167 -28.44 14.53 14.04
N ARG A 168 -28.43 13.39 14.74
CA ARG A 168 -29.63 12.87 15.42
C ARG A 168 -30.16 13.79 16.52
N LYS A 169 -29.32 14.63 17.14
CA LYS A 169 -29.77 15.60 18.15
C LYS A 169 -30.43 16.83 17.54
N ILE A 170 -30.11 17.18 16.29
CA ILE A 170 -30.72 18.31 15.58
C ILE A 170 -32.12 17.94 15.10
N ASN A 171 -32.33 16.72 14.61
CA ASN A 171 -33.64 16.27 14.13
C ASN A 171 -34.65 15.91 15.23
N LYS A 172 -34.23 15.77 16.50
CA LYS A 172 -35.14 15.52 17.62
C LYS A 172 -35.92 16.75 18.11
N ARG A 173 -35.70 17.94 17.53
CA ARG A 173 -36.50 19.15 17.88
C ARG A 173 -37.78 19.31 17.07
N TYR A 174 -38.01 18.47 16.06
CA TYR A 174 -39.32 18.39 15.42
C TYR A 174 -40.15 17.35 16.17
N SER A 175 -40.87 17.80 17.20
CA SER A 175 -41.92 16.99 17.81
C SER A 175 -43.13 17.02 16.86
N PRO A 176 -43.66 15.87 16.40
CA PRO A 176 -44.89 15.82 15.61
C PRO A 176 -46.10 16.44 16.32
N ASP A 177 -46.01 16.56 17.65
CA ASP A 177 -47.05 17.09 18.51
C ASP A 177 -46.89 18.60 18.81
N ASP A 178 -45.99 19.32 18.14
CA ASP A 178 -45.93 20.78 18.28
C ASP A 178 -47.20 21.41 17.65
N PRO A 179 -48.13 21.95 18.46
CA PRO A 179 -49.39 22.50 17.97
C PRO A 179 -49.19 23.75 17.10
N SER A 180 -47.98 24.33 17.10
CA SER A 180 -47.60 25.53 16.33
C SER A 180 -47.58 25.34 14.81
N LEU A 181 -47.68 24.11 14.30
CA LEU A 181 -47.62 23.78 12.87
C LEU A 181 -48.95 23.32 12.27
N LYS A 182 -50.06 23.45 13.00
CA LYS A 182 -51.40 23.32 12.41
C LYS A 182 -51.73 24.58 11.59
N GLY A 183 -51.36 24.59 10.32
CA GLY A 183 -51.91 25.59 9.39
C GLY A 183 -51.13 25.96 8.15
N ILE A 184 -49.93 25.40 7.92
CA ILE A 184 -49.23 25.67 6.65
C ILE A 184 -49.88 24.81 5.56
N LEU A 185 -50.91 25.37 4.90
CA LEU A 185 -51.41 24.87 3.63
C LEU A 185 -50.26 24.88 2.62
N LEU A 186 -49.84 23.68 2.20
CA LEU A 186 -48.88 23.50 1.11
C LEU A 186 -49.55 23.94 -0.20
N THR A 187 -49.44 25.21 -0.54
CA THR A 187 -49.75 25.71 -1.88
C THR A 187 -48.60 25.36 -2.82
N ASN A 188 -48.92 25.00 -4.06
CA ASN A 188 -47.95 24.58 -5.09
C ASN A 188 -46.87 25.62 -5.41
N ASP A 189 -47.04 26.86 -4.96
CA ASP A 189 -46.08 27.95 -5.16
C ASP A 189 -44.87 27.91 -4.20
N ASN A 190 -44.99 27.23 -3.05
CA ASN A 190 -43.89 27.14 -2.08
C ASN A 190 -42.89 26.00 -2.38
N ILE A 191 -43.22 25.11 -3.32
CA ILE A 191 -42.36 23.98 -3.72
C ILE A 191 -41.20 24.45 -4.63
N LYS A 192 -41.32 25.61 -5.28
CA LYS A 192 -40.30 26.12 -6.21
C LYS A 192 -39.04 26.69 -5.57
N ASN A 193 -39.01 26.88 -4.25
CA ASN A 193 -37.81 27.33 -3.53
C ASN A 193 -37.07 26.21 -2.78
N TYR A 194 -37.66 25.01 -2.69
CA TYR A 194 -36.95 23.79 -2.31
C TYR A 194 -36.45 23.07 -3.57
N VAL A 195 -35.75 23.82 -4.42
CA VAL A 195 -34.94 23.24 -5.50
C VAL A 195 -33.78 22.51 -4.84
N ILE A 196 -33.98 21.22 -4.63
CA ILE A 196 -33.05 20.13 -4.88
C ILE A 196 -31.60 20.63 -4.95
N SER A 197 -30.94 20.72 -3.80
CA SER A 197 -29.49 20.50 -3.80
C SER A 197 -29.28 19.07 -4.30
N PRO A 198 -28.49 18.83 -5.35
CA PRO A 198 -28.29 17.49 -5.85
C PRO A 198 -27.72 16.64 -4.71
N LEU A 199 -28.49 15.64 -4.27
CA LEU A 199 -27.98 14.57 -3.44
C LEU A 199 -26.81 13.95 -4.22
N SER A 200 -25.59 14.23 -3.78
CA SER A 200 -24.43 13.43 -4.14
C SER A 200 -24.59 12.08 -3.44
N SER A 201 -25.27 11.16 -4.12
CA SER A 201 -25.30 9.75 -3.77
C SER A 201 -23.91 9.15 -4.01
N ASN A 202 -22.99 9.37 -3.07
CA ASN A 202 -21.83 8.50 -2.90
C ASN A 202 -22.22 7.42 -1.89
N SER A 203 -22.98 6.43 -2.33
CA SER A 203 -23.15 5.18 -1.61
C SER A 203 -22.04 4.21 -2.05
N ASP A 204 -20.82 4.49 -1.63
CA ASP A 204 -19.75 3.49 -1.65
C ASP A 204 -19.91 2.60 -0.41
N SER A 205 -21.03 1.87 -0.35
CA SER A 205 -21.08 0.64 0.42
C SER A 205 -20.32 -0.40 -0.40
N GLU A 206 -18.99 -0.39 -0.31
CA GLU A 206 -18.18 -1.56 -0.62
C GLU A 206 -18.68 -2.68 0.31
N SER A 207 -19.58 -3.48 -0.26
CA SER A 207 -20.25 -4.56 0.45
C SER A 207 -19.22 -5.50 1.08
N ASP A 208 -19.49 -5.98 2.29
CA ASP A 208 -18.75 -7.05 2.97
C ASP A 208 -18.52 -8.31 2.09
N SER A 209 -19.17 -8.40 0.93
CA SER A 209 -18.98 -9.44 -0.07
C SER A 209 -17.59 -9.48 -0.71
N GLU A 210 -16.88 -8.35 -0.84
CA GLU A 210 -15.52 -8.35 -1.42
C GLU A 210 -14.46 -8.82 -0.42
N ILE A 211 -14.65 -8.52 0.87
CA ILE A 211 -13.79 -9.03 1.95
C ILE A 211 -14.01 -10.54 2.10
N GLN A 212 -15.25 -11.02 2.01
CA GLN A 212 -15.52 -12.46 2.02
C GLN A 212 -14.93 -13.18 0.80
N LYS A 213 -15.00 -12.59 -0.41
CA LYS A 213 -14.32 -13.16 -1.60
C LYS A 213 -12.81 -13.24 -1.44
N THR A 214 -12.20 -12.26 -0.80
CA THR A 214 -10.74 -12.24 -0.57
C THR A 214 -10.32 -13.30 0.48
N ILE A 215 -11.11 -13.48 1.54
CA ILE A 215 -10.89 -14.53 2.54
C ILE A 215 -11.10 -15.93 1.92
N LEU A 216 -12.12 -16.10 1.08
CA LEU A 216 -12.42 -17.36 0.41
C LEU A 216 -11.31 -17.74 -0.59
N TYR A 217 -10.78 -16.76 -1.34
CA TYR A 217 -9.62 -16.96 -2.22
C TYR A 217 -8.38 -17.40 -1.45
N LEU A 218 -8.11 -16.83 -0.27
CA LEU A 218 -6.94 -17.21 0.54
C LEU A 218 -7.04 -18.62 1.14
N ASN A 219 -8.27 -19.09 1.42
CA ASN A 219 -8.50 -20.44 1.95
C ASN A 219 -8.45 -21.51 0.86
N THR A 220 -8.84 -21.20 -0.39
CA THR A 220 -8.78 -22.17 -1.50
C THR A 220 -7.37 -22.59 -1.92
N PHE A 221 -6.32 -21.89 -1.49
CA PHE A 221 -4.93 -22.24 -1.79
C PHE A 221 -4.20 -22.98 -0.67
N SER A 222 -4.86 -23.29 0.46
CA SER A 222 -4.19 -23.98 1.58
C SER A 222 -4.29 -25.51 1.55
N ASP A 223 -5.23 -26.10 0.79
CA ASP A 223 -5.60 -27.51 0.99
C ASP A 223 -5.43 -28.46 -0.21
N ASN A 224 -4.68 -28.13 -1.27
CA ASN A 224 -4.46 -29.08 -2.37
C ASN A 224 -3.01 -29.11 -2.87
N GLU A 225 -2.17 -29.90 -2.19
CA GLU A 225 -1.00 -30.55 -2.77
C GLU A 225 -1.08 -32.05 -2.45
N GLU A 226 -1.90 -32.80 -3.20
CA GLU A 226 -1.63 -34.22 -3.44
C GLU A 226 -0.91 -34.30 -4.79
N GLU A 227 0.42 -34.40 -4.73
CA GLU A 227 1.28 -34.65 -5.90
C GLU A 227 1.06 -36.09 -6.40
N GLU A 228 0.26 -36.27 -7.46
CA GLU A 228 0.30 -37.52 -8.22
C GLU A 228 1.59 -37.59 -9.05
N SER A 229 2.46 -38.52 -8.67
CA SER A 229 3.69 -38.90 -9.36
C SER A 229 3.43 -39.32 -10.80
N ILE A 230 3.95 -38.55 -11.76
CA ILE A 230 3.79 -38.78 -13.21
C ILE A 230 4.77 -39.81 -13.79
N PHE A 231 5.67 -40.37 -12.98
CA PHE A 231 6.57 -41.43 -13.41
C PHE A 231 6.03 -42.78 -12.92
N LYS A 232 5.37 -43.50 -13.85
CA LYS A 232 5.23 -44.97 -13.80
C LYS A 232 6.11 -45.54 -14.92
N ASP A 233 6.82 -46.60 -14.55
CA ASP A 233 7.83 -47.33 -15.32
C ASP A 233 7.40 -47.74 -16.74
#